data_AF-A0A0C3MKK5-F1
#
_entry.id   AF-A0A0C3MKK5-F1
#
_cell.length_a   1.000
_cell.length_b   1.000
_cell.length_c   1.000
_cell.angle_alpha   90.00
_cell.angle_beta   90.00
_cell.angle_gamma   90.00
#
_symmetry.space_group_name_H-M   'P 1'
#
loop_
_entity.id
_entity.type
_entity.pdbx_description
1 polymer ?
#
loop_
_entity_poly.entity_id
_entity_poly.type
_entity_poly.pdbx_seq_one_letter_code
_entity_poly.pdbx_strand_id
1 'polypeptide(L)'
;MLDAPGQPNAIALSTMNFGALPMINGRSRIAARFYEEAEPIATARTRIGEKLAPGDALALGLVTAAPDDLDWRDEVRIALEERAALSPDALTGLEANLRFGVFETMNTRIFGRLSAWENWIYNRPNAVGETGALKRFGSGRKAQFDWKRV
;
A
#
# COMPACT_ATOMS: atom_id res chain seq x y z
N MET A 1 8.51 -19.64 -8.19
CA MET A 1 7.66 -19.20 -9.32
C MET A 1 8.37 -18.11 -10.10
N LEU A 2 9.37 -18.52 -10.88
CA LEU A 2 9.55 -18.10 -12.26
C LEU A 2 9.22 -19.36 -13.07
N ASP A 3 8.53 -19.26 -14.20
CA ASP A 3 8.19 -20.41 -15.05
C ASP A 3 9.41 -21.00 -15.79
N ALA A 4 10.63 -20.78 -15.26
CA ALA A 4 11.91 -21.22 -15.82
C ALA A 4 12.73 -21.96 -14.75
N PRO A 5 12.50 -23.26 -14.54
CA PRO A 5 13.32 -24.09 -13.67
C PRO A 5 14.80 -24.00 -14.09
N GLY A 6 15.69 -23.61 -13.17
CA GLY A 6 17.14 -23.56 -13.40
C GLY A 6 17.73 -22.19 -13.77
N GLN A 7 16.93 -21.14 -13.93
CA GLN A 7 17.48 -19.77 -14.03
C GLN A 7 17.59 -19.12 -12.65
N PRO A 8 18.70 -18.42 -12.35
CA PRO A 8 18.82 -17.69 -11.10
C PRO A 8 17.78 -16.56 -11.03
N ASN A 9 17.08 -16.45 -9.91
CA ASN A 9 16.17 -15.34 -9.65
C ASN A 9 16.96 -14.03 -9.65
N ALA A 10 16.51 -13.05 -10.42
CA ALA A 10 17.13 -11.74 -10.46
C ALA A 10 16.10 -10.64 -10.64
N ILE A 11 16.40 -9.46 -10.08
CA ILE A 11 15.71 -8.22 -10.39
C ILE A 11 16.64 -7.32 -11.21
N ALA A 12 16.06 -6.53 -12.10
CA ALA A 12 16.80 -5.54 -12.87
C ALA A 12 16.07 -4.20 -12.79
N LEU A 13 16.84 -3.14 -12.55
CA LEU A 13 16.32 -1.77 -12.55
C LEU A 13 16.47 -1.17 -13.94
N SER A 14 15.50 -0.35 -14.32
CA SER A 14 15.48 0.45 -15.53
C SER A 14 15.27 1.92 -15.18
N THR A 15 15.45 2.81 -16.14
CA THR A 15 15.16 4.24 -15.97
C THR A 15 13.70 4.49 -15.58
N MET A 16 12.76 3.60 -15.97
CA MET A 16 11.34 3.73 -15.61
C MET A 16 11.09 3.66 -14.10
N ASN A 17 11.93 2.94 -13.34
CA ASN A 17 11.78 2.78 -11.90
C ASN A 17 12.01 4.10 -11.12
N PHE A 18 12.56 5.13 -11.77
CA PHE A 18 13.01 6.37 -11.14
C PHE A 18 12.22 7.62 -11.55
N GLY A 19 10.96 7.47 -11.97
CA GLY A 19 10.06 8.63 -12.13
C GLY A 19 9.00 8.51 -13.23
N ALA A 20 9.15 7.57 -14.17
CA ALA A 20 8.20 7.44 -15.29
C ALA A 20 6.78 7.03 -14.84
N LEU A 21 6.68 6.29 -13.73
CA LEU A 21 5.42 5.77 -13.19
C LEU A 21 5.23 6.21 -11.73
N PRO A 22 4.89 7.50 -11.50
CA PRO A 22 4.71 8.00 -10.15
C PRO A 22 3.47 7.38 -9.49
N MET A 23 3.52 7.26 -8.17
CA MET A 23 2.34 6.99 -7.35
C MET A 23 1.49 8.26 -7.23
N ILE A 24 0.31 8.15 -6.59
CA ILE A 24 -0.60 9.29 -6.37
C ILE A 24 0.01 10.44 -5.55
N ASN A 25 1.07 10.16 -4.77
CA ASN A 25 1.84 11.17 -4.07
C ASN A 25 2.88 11.87 -4.97
N GLY A 26 2.97 11.53 -6.26
CA GLY A 26 3.91 12.13 -7.22
C GLY A 26 5.32 11.53 -7.20
N ARG A 27 5.59 10.53 -6.35
CA ARG A 27 6.92 9.92 -6.20
C ARG A 27 7.02 8.61 -6.96
N SER A 28 8.21 8.27 -7.44
CA SER A 28 8.49 6.90 -7.84
C SER A 28 8.42 5.96 -6.61
N ARG A 29 8.15 4.67 -6.82
CA ARG A 29 8.12 3.69 -5.72
C ARG A 29 9.48 3.52 -5.05
N ILE A 30 10.57 3.65 -5.81
CA ILE A 30 11.94 3.65 -5.25
C ILE A 30 12.16 4.86 -4.35
N ALA A 31 11.78 6.06 -4.80
CA ALA A 31 11.92 7.27 -3.98
C ALA A 31 11.09 7.18 -2.69
N ALA A 32 9.85 6.68 -2.78
CA ALA A 32 9.02 6.50 -1.59
C ALA A 32 9.54 5.42 -0.63
N ARG A 33 10.09 4.31 -1.15
CA ARG A 33 10.67 3.23 -0.35
C ARG A 33 11.86 3.70 0.48
N PHE A 34 12.69 4.58 -0.07
CA PHE A 34 13.86 5.14 0.60
C PHE A 34 13.62 6.54 1.15
N TYR A 35 12.36 6.94 1.38
CA TYR A 35 12.02 8.24 1.99
C TYR A 35 12.68 9.47 1.33
N GLU A 36 12.88 9.44 0.02
CA GLU A 36 13.60 10.46 -0.77
C GLU A 36 15.09 10.66 -0.38
N GLU A 37 15.68 9.74 0.38
CA GLU A 37 17.10 9.76 0.73
C GLU A 37 17.99 9.58 -0.50
N ALA A 38 18.85 10.57 -0.75
CA ALA A 38 19.62 10.65 -1.99
C ALA A 38 20.61 9.49 -2.17
N GLU A 39 21.25 9.04 -1.08
CA GLU A 39 22.30 8.04 -1.11
C GLU A 39 21.80 6.65 -1.53
N PRO A 40 20.80 6.02 -0.88
CA PRO A 40 20.28 4.72 -1.33
C PRO A 40 19.64 4.79 -2.72
N ILE A 41 18.99 5.90 -3.08
CA ILE A 41 18.41 6.08 -4.42
C ILE A 41 19.50 6.17 -5.49
N ALA A 42 20.58 6.92 -5.23
CA ALA A 42 21.71 7.03 -6.15
C ALA A 42 22.40 5.68 -6.32
N THR A 43 22.66 4.97 -5.23
CA THR A 43 23.26 3.63 -5.23
C THR A 43 22.40 2.63 -6.01
N ALA A 44 21.08 2.63 -5.82
CA ALA A 44 20.19 1.80 -6.65
C ALA A 44 20.23 2.20 -8.13
N ARG A 45 20.34 3.50 -8.43
CA ARG A 45 20.40 4.01 -9.82
C ARG A 45 21.68 3.61 -10.54
N THR A 46 22.82 3.49 -9.86
CA THR A 46 24.07 3.05 -10.50
C THR A 46 24.02 1.60 -10.98
N ARG A 47 23.09 0.80 -10.44
CA ARG A 47 22.89 -0.62 -10.78
C ARG A 47 21.86 -0.84 -11.91
N ILE A 48 21.42 0.21 -12.61
CA ILE A 48 20.49 0.09 -13.74
C ILE A 48 21.08 -0.84 -14.82
N GLY A 49 20.26 -1.76 -15.32
CA GLY A 49 20.63 -2.72 -16.36
C GLY A 49 21.36 -3.97 -15.85
N GLU A 50 21.81 -3.99 -14.59
CA GLU A 50 22.40 -5.19 -13.99
C GLU A 50 21.32 -6.21 -13.58
N LYS A 51 21.68 -7.50 -13.63
CA LYS A 51 20.88 -8.58 -13.04
C LYS A 51 21.31 -8.79 -11.60
N LEU A 52 20.53 -8.25 -10.66
CA LEU A 52 20.82 -8.33 -9.23
C LEU A 52 20.35 -9.67 -8.69
N ALA A 53 21.25 -10.43 -8.08
CA ALA A 53 20.90 -11.65 -7.35
C ALA A 53 20.10 -11.30 -6.07
N PRO A 54 19.42 -12.28 -5.44
CA PRO A 54 18.57 -12.00 -4.28
C PRO A 54 19.32 -11.34 -3.11
N GLY A 55 20.56 -11.77 -2.84
CA GLY A 55 21.42 -11.17 -1.82
C GLY A 55 21.78 -9.71 -2.11
N ASP A 56 22.13 -9.39 -3.36
CA ASP A 56 22.42 -8.01 -3.76
C ASP A 56 21.18 -7.12 -3.66
N ALA A 57 20.02 -7.64 -4.07
CA ALA A 57 18.76 -6.93 -3.97
C ALA A 57 18.38 -6.65 -2.50
N LEU A 58 18.64 -7.59 -1.59
CA LEU A 58 18.42 -7.42 -0.16
C LEU A 58 19.40 -6.40 0.44
N ALA A 59 20.69 -6.48 0.10
CA ALA A 59 21.72 -5.56 0.57
C ALA A 59 21.47 -4.11 0.11
N LEU A 60 20.94 -3.93 -1.11
CA LEU A 60 20.48 -2.63 -1.61
C LEU A 60 19.14 -2.19 -1.00
N GLY A 61 18.54 -3.02 -0.15
CA GLY A 61 17.24 -2.77 0.45
C GLY A 61 16.14 -2.67 -0.60
N LEU A 62 16.21 -3.35 -1.74
CA LEU A 62 15.17 -3.36 -2.79
C LEU A 62 14.06 -4.39 -2.52
N VAL A 63 14.35 -5.40 -1.71
CA VAL A 63 13.39 -6.43 -1.26
C VAL A 63 13.33 -6.47 0.26
N THR A 64 12.29 -7.11 0.82
CA THR A 64 12.11 -7.25 2.27
C THR A 64 12.96 -8.38 2.85
N ALA A 65 13.06 -9.50 2.12
CA ALA A 65 13.82 -10.70 2.51
C ALA A 65 14.25 -11.47 1.25
N ALA A 66 15.23 -12.36 1.42
CA ALA A 66 15.71 -13.27 0.39
C ALA A 66 15.98 -14.66 0.98
N PRO A 67 14.94 -15.39 1.44
CA PRO A 67 15.11 -16.71 2.03
C PRO A 67 15.61 -17.72 1.01
N ASP A 68 16.31 -18.74 1.48
CA ASP A 68 16.80 -19.84 0.65
C ASP A 68 15.68 -20.86 0.34
N ASP A 69 16.00 -21.90 -0.41
CA ASP A 69 15.02 -22.92 -0.82
C ASP A 69 14.48 -23.75 0.35
N LEU A 70 15.17 -23.80 1.48
CA LEU A 70 14.72 -24.52 2.69
C LEU A 70 13.68 -23.69 3.44
N ASP A 71 13.93 -22.39 3.61
CA ASP A 71 13.09 -21.50 4.41
C ASP A 71 11.93 -20.89 3.61
N TRP A 72 12.08 -20.71 2.29
CA TRP A 72 11.13 -20.00 1.42
C TRP A 72 9.69 -20.49 1.61
N ARG A 73 9.50 -21.82 1.63
CA ARG A 73 8.16 -22.41 1.67
C ARG A 73 7.44 -22.06 2.97
N ASP A 74 8.14 -22.10 4.09
CA ASP A 74 7.51 -21.88 5.39
C ASP A 74 7.40 -20.39 5.71
N GLU A 75 8.43 -19.58 5.43
CA GLU A 75 8.36 -18.14 5.67
C GLU A 75 7.23 -17.46 4.88
N VAL A 76 7.15 -17.74 3.57
CA VAL A 76 6.10 -17.13 2.71
C VAL A 76 4.73 -17.65 3.11
N ARG A 77 4.60 -18.94 3.43
CA ARG A 77 3.33 -19.52 3.88
C ARG A 77 2.86 -18.88 5.18
N ILE A 78 3.73 -18.78 6.19
CA ILE A 78 3.41 -18.16 7.48
C ILE A 78 3.00 -16.70 7.28
N ALA A 79 3.75 -15.92 6.50
CA ALA A 79 3.40 -14.51 6.23
C ALA A 79 2.01 -14.36 5.56
N LEU A 80 1.63 -15.30 4.69
CA LEU A 80 0.30 -15.32 4.06
C LEU A 80 -0.80 -15.77 5.03
N GLU A 81 -0.54 -16.79 5.85
CA GLU A 81 -1.45 -17.27 6.90
C GLU A 81 -1.71 -16.17 7.93
N GLU A 82 -0.68 -15.46 8.39
CA GLU A 82 -0.80 -14.31 9.28
C GLU A 82 -1.62 -13.19 8.64
N ARG A 83 -1.39 -12.90 7.36
CA ARG A 83 -2.16 -11.87 6.64
C ARG A 83 -3.65 -12.22 6.56
N ALA A 84 -3.97 -13.51 6.42
CA ALA A 84 -5.36 -13.99 6.40
C ALA A 84 -6.00 -14.04 7.80
N ALA A 85 -5.20 -14.22 8.86
CA ALA A 85 -5.67 -14.32 10.23
C ALA A 85 -5.94 -12.96 10.89
N LEU A 86 -5.33 -11.88 10.40
CA LEU A 86 -5.49 -10.54 10.96
C LEU A 86 -6.77 -9.83 10.45
N SER A 87 -7.27 -8.88 11.25
CA SER A 87 -8.45 -8.08 10.87
C SER A 87 -8.20 -7.32 9.56
N PRO A 88 -9.07 -7.48 8.55
CA PRO A 88 -8.92 -6.79 7.27
C PRO A 88 -9.07 -5.27 7.41
N ASP A 89 -9.90 -4.81 8.35
CA ASP A 89 -10.08 -3.38 8.64
C ASP A 89 -8.78 -2.76 9.17
N ALA A 90 -8.12 -3.46 10.11
CA ALA A 90 -6.86 -3.01 10.69
C ALA A 90 -5.73 -3.01 9.65
N LEU A 91 -5.63 -4.06 8.84
CA LEU A 91 -4.60 -4.16 7.78
C LEU A 91 -4.78 -3.08 6.71
N THR A 92 -6.02 -2.79 6.30
CA THR A 92 -6.31 -1.72 5.34
C THR A 92 -5.86 -0.36 5.89
N GLY A 93 -6.15 -0.08 7.17
CA GLY A 93 -5.67 1.12 7.84
C GLY A 93 -4.14 1.19 7.93
N LEU A 94 -3.49 0.09 8.30
CA LEU A 94 -2.04 0.00 8.39
C LEU A 94 -1.36 0.27 7.04
N GLU A 95 -1.84 -0.38 5.98
CA GLU A 95 -1.30 -0.24 4.62
C GLU A 95 -1.47 1.17 4.06
N ALA A 96 -2.61 1.81 4.32
CA ALA A 96 -2.85 3.19 3.91
C ALA A 96 -1.82 4.15 4.54
N ASN A 97 -1.46 3.93 5.80
CA ASN A 97 -0.48 4.76 6.52
C ASN A 97 0.96 4.45 6.09
N LEU A 98 1.36 3.18 6.06
CA LEU A 98 2.75 2.81 5.72
C LEU A 98 3.12 3.20 4.28
N ARG A 99 2.16 3.11 3.34
CA ARG A 99 2.44 3.42 1.92
C ARG A 99 2.40 4.92 1.59
N PHE A 100 1.61 5.72 2.31
CA PHE A 100 1.31 7.10 1.91
C PHE A 100 1.46 8.15 3.02
N GLY A 101 1.80 7.77 4.26
CA GLY A 101 1.78 8.68 5.41
C GLY A 101 2.84 9.77 5.43
N VAL A 102 3.90 9.66 4.63
CA VAL A 102 5.04 10.60 4.69
C VAL A 102 4.83 11.84 3.81
N PHE A 103 4.27 11.67 2.62
CA PHE A 103 4.19 12.73 1.61
C PHE A 103 2.76 12.92 1.12
N GLU A 104 2.20 14.11 1.39
CA GLU A 104 0.82 14.46 1.03
C GLU A 104 0.76 15.36 -0.23
N THR A 105 -0.20 15.08 -1.10
CA THR A 105 -0.62 15.85 -2.27
C THR A 105 -2.14 16.04 -2.23
N MET A 106 -2.71 16.80 -3.16
CA MET A 106 -4.18 16.86 -3.30
C MET A 106 -4.78 15.46 -3.48
N ASN A 107 -4.16 14.60 -4.28
CA ASN A 107 -4.67 13.26 -4.56
C ASN A 107 -4.61 12.34 -3.34
N THR A 108 -3.51 12.34 -2.57
CA THR A 108 -3.44 11.53 -1.34
C THR A 108 -4.41 12.06 -0.28
N ARG A 109 -4.66 13.38 -0.21
CA ARG A 109 -5.68 13.94 0.68
C ARG A 109 -7.10 13.52 0.31
N ILE A 110 -7.38 13.32 -0.98
CA ILE A 110 -8.65 12.75 -1.43
C ILE A 110 -8.78 11.31 -0.89
N PHE A 111 -7.82 10.44 -1.15
CA PHE A 111 -7.88 9.03 -0.73
C PHE A 111 -7.65 8.79 0.78
N GLY A 112 -6.99 9.72 1.46
CA GLY A 112 -6.73 9.68 2.90
C GLY A 112 -7.78 10.49 3.64
N ARG A 113 -7.49 11.78 3.88
CA ARG A 113 -8.33 12.66 4.70
C ARG A 113 -9.80 12.64 4.30
N LEU A 114 -10.14 12.84 3.03
CA LEU A 114 -11.53 12.92 2.61
C LEU A 114 -12.20 11.54 2.65
N SER A 115 -11.64 10.55 1.95
CA SER A 115 -12.24 9.22 1.86
C SER A 115 -12.31 8.48 3.21
N ALA A 116 -11.34 8.64 4.12
CA ALA A 116 -11.41 7.99 5.43
C ALA A 116 -12.57 8.54 6.30
N TRP A 117 -12.78 9.86 6.30
CA TRP A 117 -13.92 10.48 6.96
C TRP A 117 -15.24 10.06 6.32
N GLU A 118 -15.28 10.00 4.99
CA GLU A 118 -16.46 9.54 4.26
C GLU A 118 -16.79 8.07 4.55
N ASN A 119 -15.79 7.18 4.59
CA ASN A 119 -15.97 5.77 4.95
C ASN A 119 -16.55 5.62 6.37
N TRP A 120 -16.10 6.44 7.32
CA TRP A 120 -16.65 6.46 8.68
C TRP A 120 -18.12 6.92 8.70
N ILE A 121 -18.49 7.91 7.88
CA ILE A 121 -19.89 8.34 7.72
C ILE A 121 -20.72 7.21 7.11
N TYR A 122 -20.21 6.52 6.09
CA TYR A 122 -20.94 5.45 5.39
C TYR A 122 -21.18 4.20 6.22
N ASN A 123 -20.45 4.00 7.32
CA ASN A 123 -20.68 2.88 8.22
C ASN A 123 -21.60 3.21 9.40
N ARG A 124 -22.30 4.37 9.38
CA ARG A 124 -23.12 4.86 10.51
C ARG A 124 -24.61 5.04 10.15
N PRO A 125 -25.51 4.81 11.11
CA PRO A 125 -26.96 4.75 10.86
C PRO A 125 -27.56 6.07 10.37
N ASN A 126 -26.99 7.23 10.76
CA ASN A 126 -27.46 8.53 10.28
C ASN A 126 -27.44 8.63 8.74
N ALA A 127 -26.45 8.02 8.07
CA ALA A 127 -26.34 8.02 6.62
C ALA A 127 -27.11 6.85 5.99
N VAL A 128 -26.77 5.61 6.37
CA VAL A 128 -27.18 4.38 5.65
C VAL A 128 -28.28 3.56 6.34
N GLY A 129 -28.65 3.89 7.58
CA GLY A 129 -29.65 3.15 8.36
C GLY A 129 -31.06 3.23 7.75
N GLU A 130 -31.98 2.36 8.19
CA GLU A 130 -33.35 2.26 7.65
C GLU A 130 -34.12 3.59 7.65
N THR A 131 -33.89 4.42 8.67
CA THR A 131 -34.46 5.76 8.81
C THR A 131 -33.46 6.89 8.53
N GLY A 132 -32.28 6.55 8.00
CA GLY A 132 -31.18 7.47 7.71
C GLY A 132 -31.39 8.31 6.44
N ALA A 133 -30.48 9.26 6.22
CA ALA A 133 -30.60 10.28 5.17
C ALA A 133 -30.78 9.68 3.77
N LEU A 134 -29.94 8.71 3.39
CA LEU A 134 -29.93 8.16 2.03
C LEU A 134 -31.24 7.44 1.68
N LYS A 135 -31.77 6.62 2.60
CA LYS A 135 -33.04 5.88 2.36
C LYS A 135 -34.28 6.77 2.43
N ARG A 136 -34.20 7.92 3.09
CA ARG A 136 -35.33 8.86 3.20
C ARG A 136 -35.42 9.85 2.05
N PHE A 137 -34.36 10.00 1.26
CA PHE A 137 -34.37 10.83 0.06
C PHE A 137 -35.54 10.44 -0.86
N GLY A 138 -36.36 11.42 -1.26
CA GLY A 138 -37.55 11.21 -2.11
C GLY A 138 -38.78 10.60 -1.42
N SER A 139 -38.69 10.17 -0.16
CA SER A 139 -39.81 9.49 0.54
C SER A 139 -40.88 10.42 1.13
N GLY A 140 -40.64 11.74 1.15
CA GLY A 140 -41.49 12.72 1.85
C GLY A 140 -41.42 12.67 3.38
N ARG A 141 -40.61 11.76 3.96
CA ARG A 141 -40.40 11.63 5.41
C ARG A 141 -39.04 12.19 5.84
N LYS A 142 -38.97 12.84 6.99
CA LYS A 142 -37.70 13.33 7.57
C LYS A 142 -36.83 12.17 8.07
N ALA A 143 -35.52 12.31 7.92
CA ALA A 143 -34.54 11.37 8.48
C ALA A 143 -34.46 11.50 10.01
N GLN A 144 -34.09 10.42 10.68
CA GLN A 144 -33.82 10.40 12.12
C GLN A 144 -32.31 10.34 12.35
N PHE A 145 -31.79 11.25 13.19
CA PHE A 145 -30.37 11.36 13.48
C PHE A 145 -30.10 11.21 14.97
N ASP A 146 -29.01 10.52 15.31
CA ASP A 146 -28.32 10.72 16.57
C ASP A 146 -27.53 12.03 16.49
N TRP A 147 -27.83 12.96 17.40
CA TRP A 147 -27.27 14.31 17.44
C TRP A 147 -26.00 14.42 18.30
N LYS A 148 -25.60 13.33 18.98
CA LYS A 148 -24.36 13.32 19.75
C LYS A 148 -23.14 13.39 18.80
N ARG A 149 -22.17 14.23 19.17
CA ARG A 149 -20.86 14.31 18.51
C ARG A 149 -19.99 13.10 18.93
N VAL A 150 -18.98 12.80 18.11
CA VAL A 150 -17.92 11.81 18.35
C VAL A 150 -16.59 12.52 18.34
#